data_AF-A0A925KGJ2-F1
#
_entry.id   AF-A0A925KGJ2-F1
#
_cell.length_a   1.000
_cell.length_b   1.000
_cell.length_c   1.000
_cell.angle_alpha   90.00
_cell.angle_beta   90.00
_cell.angle_gamma   90.00
#
_symmetry.space_group_name_H-M   'P 1'
#
loop_
_entity.id
_entity.type
_entity.pdbx_description
1 polymer ?
#
loop_
_entity_poly.entity_id
_entity_poly.type
_entity_poly.pdbx_seq_one_letter_code
_entity_poly.pdbx_strand_id
1 'polypeptide(L)'
;MLERLPSRASDPRARELNRLRLAWRAEPQDLDIALRLAGAYYDAVAAEGDPRYIGYAQAALQPWWDQPAPPPALRVQRAVLRQFDHQFELALADVAAALQADPELASAWAWRAAIHLVRANYDEARRSCE
;
A
#
# COMPACT_ATOMS: atom_id res chain seq x y z
N MET A 1 33.06 8.20 -15.41
CA MET A 1 32.58 7.10 -16.26
C MET A 1 31.27 6.63 -15.63
N LEU A 2 30.12 6.99 -16.22
CA LEU A 2 28.81 6.57 -15.72
C LEU A 2 28.49 5.20 -16.31
N GLU A 3 28.61 4.17 -15.49
CA GLU A 3 28.23 2.81 -15.85
C GLU A 3 26.70 2.74 -15.98
N ARG A 4 26.20 2.77 -17.24
CA ARG A 4 24.81 2.44 -17.53
C ARG A 4 24.70 0.93 -17.60
N LEU A 5 24.32 0.32 -16.48
CA LEU A 5 23.91 -1.08 -16.45
C LEU A 5 22.72 -1.29 -17.41
N PRO A 6 22.82 -2.21 -18.39
CA PRO A 6 21.72 -2.53 -19.31
C PRO A 6 20.49 -3.17 -18.63
N SER A 7 20.49 -3.35 -17.30
CA SER A 7 19.56 -4.22 -16.57
C SER A 7 18.23 -3.58 -16.16
N ARG A 8 18.12 -2.25 -16.07
CA ARG A 8 16.88 -1.61 -15.60
C ARG A 8 15.69 -1.76 -16.54
N ALA A 9 15.94 -1.86 -17.85
CA ALA A 9 14.87 -2.02 -18.85
C ALA A 9 14.35 -3.47 -18.94
N SER A 10 15.14 -4.45 -18.47
CA SER A 10 14.75 -5.88 -18.45
C SER A 10 14.17 -6.32 -17.10
N ASP A 11 14.26 -5.50 -16.06
CA ASP A 11 13.71 -5.78 -14.74
C ASP A 11 12.19 -6.07 -14.84
N PRO A 12 11.74 -7.29 -14.49
CA PRO A 12 10.32 -7.64 -14.47
C PRO A 12 9.46 -6.68 -13.62
N ARG A 13 10.00 -6.16 -12.50
CA ARG A 13 9.27 -5.23 -11.62
C ARG A 13 9.04 -3.89 -12.29
N ALA A 14 10.08 -3.34 -12.93
CA ALA A 14 9.97 -2.08 -13.66
C ALA A 14 8.99 -2.19 -14.84
N ARG A 15 8.96 -3.34 -15.54
CA ARG A 15 8.00 -3.62 -16.61
C ARG A 15 6.57 -3.69 -16.09
N GLU A 16 6.34 -4.40 -14.99
CA GLU A 16 5.01 -4.51 -14.38
C GLU A 16 4.51 -3.16 -13.88
N LEU A 17 5.37 -2.38 -13.21
CA LEU A 17 5.02 -1.05 -12.74
C LEU A 17 4.64 -0.12 -13.90
N ASN A 18 5.38 -0.19 -15.02
CA ASN A 18 5.03 0.58 -16.22
C ASN A 18 3.69 0.12 -16.83
N ARG A 19 3.44 -1.19 -16.87
CA ARG A 19 2.16 -1.75 -17.36
C ARG A 19 0.97 -1.25 -16.54
N LEU A 20 1.08 -1.30 -15.21
CA LEU A 20 0.06 -0.79 -14.29
C LEU A 20 -0.16 0.71 -14.43
N ARG A 21 0.93 1.50 -14.57
CA ARG A 21 0.84 2.95 -14.82
C ARG A 21 0.08 3.28 -16.11
N LEU A 22 0.34 2.54 -17.19
CA LEU A 22 -0.34 2.74 -18.47
C LEU A 22 -1.83 2.37 -18.38
N ALA A 23 -2.15 1.25 -17.73
CA ALA A 23 -3.53 0.85 -17.49
C ALA A 23 -4.30 1.87 -16.65
N TRP A 24 -3.71 2.35 -15.56
CA TRP A 24 -4.31 3.38 -14.71
C TRP A 24 -4.54 4.70 -15.45
N ARG A 25 -3.63 5.10 -16.35
CA ARG A 25 -3.83 6.30 -17.18
C ARG A 25 -4.96 6.17 -18.18
N ALA A 26 -5.20 4.96 -18.68
CA ALA A 26 -6.33 4.70 -19.57
C ALA A 26 -7.65 4.72 -18.80
N GLU A 27 -7.69 4.14 -17.60
CA GLU A 27 -8.88 4.01 -16.77
C GLU A 27 -8.59 4.42 -15.31
N PRO A 28 -8.47 5.74 -15.00
CA PRO A 28 -8.04 6.21 -13.68
C PRO A 28 -9.08 5.99 -12.57
N GLN A 29 -10.30 5.57 -12.93
CA GLN A 29 -11.38 5.24 -12.01
C GLN A 29 -11.54 3.72 -11.80
N ASP A 30 -10.65 2.89 -12.37
CA ASP A 30 -10.61 1.47 -12.01
C ASP A 30 -9.87 1.31 -10.67
N LEU A 31 -10.64 0.95 -9.64
CA LEU A 31 -10.11 0.76 -8.29
C LEU A 31 -9.13 -0.42 -8.20
N ASP A 32 -9.36 -1.53 -8.92
CA ASP A 32 -8.45 -2.69 -8.87
C ASP A 32 -7.07 -2.31 -9.43
N ILE A 33 -7.05 -1.62 -10.57
CA ILE A 33 -5.81 -1.15 -11.17
C ILE A 33 -5.10 -0.16 -10.23
N ALA A 34 -5.84 0.77 -9.62
CA ALA A 34 -5.29 1.75 -8.69
C ALA A 34 -4.68 1.10 -7.44
N LEU A 35 -5.36 0.11 -6.85
CA LEU A 35 -4.85 -0.65 -5.69
C LEU A 35 -3.57 -1.42 -6.03
N ARG A 36 -3.56 -2.12 -7.17
CA ARG A 36 -2.38 -2.86 -7.64
C ARG A 36 -1.21 -1.93 -7.92
N LEU A 37 -1.47 -0.78 -8.54
CA LEU A 37 -0.44 0.23 -8.81
C LEU A 37 0.12 0.81 -7.50
N ALA A 38 -0.73 1.13 -6.53
CA ALA A 38 -0.31 1.62 -5.22
C ALA A 38 0.53 0.59 -4.46
N GLY A 39 0.16 -0.69 -4.51
CA GLY A 39 0.95 -1.80 -3.95
C GLY A 39 2.32 -1.91 -4.62
N ALA A 40 2.36 -1.90 -5.95
CA ALA A 40 3.61 -1.96 -6.71
C ALA A 40 4.54 -0.77 -6.41
N TYR A 41 3.99 0.42 -6.15
CA TYR A 41 4.76 1.56 -5.69
C TYR A 41 5.32 1.37 -4.28
N TYR A 42 4.53 0.86 -3.36
CA TYR A 42 4.99 0.57 -2.01
C TYR A 42 6.15 -0.44 -2.02
N ASP A 43 6.03 -1.52 -2.80
CA ASP A 43 7.09 -2.52 -2.97
C ASP A 43 8.37 -1.93 -3.57
N ALA A 44 8.24 -0.95 -4.48
CA ALA A 44 9.39 -0.25 -5.07
C ALA A 44 10.19 0.56 -4.04
N VAL A 45 9.56 1.03 -2.95
CA VAL A 45 10.29 1.71 -1.87
C VAL A 45 11.26 0.76 -1.20
N ALA A 46 10.84 -0.47 -0.91
CA ALA A 46 11.73 -1.47 -0.31
C ALA A 46 12.86 -1.89 -1.27
N ALA A 47 12.60 -1.92 -2.58
CA ALA A 47 13.57 -2.33 -3.58
C ALA A 47 14.59 -1.24 -3.93
N GLU A 48 14.17 0.03 -3.98
CA GLU A 48 14.96 1.14 -4.52
C GLU A 48 15.33 2.20 -3.47
N GLY A 49 14.65 2.22 -2.32
CA GLY A 49 14.86 3.20 -1.25
C GLY A 49 14.37 4.61 -1.57
N ASP A 50 13.63 4.80 -2.68
CA ASP A 50 13.15 6.12 -3.10
C ASP A 50 11.77 6.43 -2.50
N PRO A 51 11.67 7.40 -1.55
CA PRO A 51 10.42 7.72 -0.88
C PRO A 51 9.37 8.35 -1.80
N ARG A 52 9.75 8.83 -3.01
CA ARG A 52 8.79 9.42 -3.97
C ARG A 52 7.69 8.44 -4.38
N TYR A 53 7.97 7.14 -4.34
CA TYR A 53 6.97 6.12 -4.67
C TYR A 53 5.76 6.13 -3.73
N ILE A 54 5.91 6.55 -2.47
CA ILE A 54 4.77 6.69 -1.54
C ILE A 54 3.80 7.77 -2.00
N GLY A 55 4.33 8.92 -2.45
CA GLY A 55 3.52 9.97 -3.03
C GLY A 55 2.77 9.51 -4.29
N TYR A 56 3.43 8.71 -5.15
CA TYR A 56 2.77 8.14 -6.32
C TYR A 56 1.71 7.08 -5.98
N ALA A 57 1.93 6.29 -4.92
CA ALA A 57 0.95 5.35 -4.42
C ALA A 57 -0.31 6.05 -3.94
N GLN A 58 -0.16 7.12 -3.14
CA GLN A 58 -1.31 7.91 -2.69
C GLN A 58 -2.01 8.60 -3.87
N ALA A 59 -1.26 9.14 -4.83
CA ALA A 59 -1.82 9.79 -6.02
C ALA A 59 -2.69 8.85 -6.86
N ALA A 60 -2.31 7.57 -6.99
CA ALA A 60 -3.13 6.58 -7.70
C ALA A 60 -4.50 6.34 -7.02
N LEU A 61 -4.56 6.52 -5.70
CA LEU A 61 -5.76 6.28 -4.87
C LEU A 61 -6.57 7.55 -4.58
N GLN A 62 -6.12 8.72 -5.03
CA GLN A 62 -6.75 10.01 -4.76
C GLN A 62 -8.28 10.05 -4.98
N PRO A 63 -8.85 9.45 -6.06
CA PRO A 63 -10.30 9.49 -6.29
C PRO A 63 -11.14 8.92 -5.13
N TRP A 64 -10.56 8.05 -4.30
CA TRP A 64 -11.24 7.40 -3.19
C TRP A 64 -10.64 7.74 -1.82
N TRP A 65 -9.62 8.60 -1.77
CA TRP A 65 -8.82 8.82 -0.56
C TRP A 65 -9.64 9.34 0.61
N ASP A 66 -10.60 10.24 0.35
CA ASP A 66 -11.48 10.84 1.36
C ASP A 66 -12.91 10.28 1.32
N GLN A 67 -13.12 9.15 0.62
CA GLN A 67 -14.43 8.50 0.61
C GLN A 67 -14.80 8.07 2.04
N PRO A 68 -16.04 8.35 2.52
CA PRO A 68 -16.43 8.03 3.90
C PRO A 68 -16.43 6.53 4.23
N ALA A 69 -16.86 5.69 3.27
CA ALA A 69 -16.95 4.24 3.43
C ALA A 69 -16.27 3.53 2.25
N PRO A 70 -14.93 3.58 2.15
CA PRO A 70 -14.22 2.92 1.07
C PRO A 70 -14.21 1.40 1.28
N PRO A 71 -14.07 0.60 0.20
CA PRO A 71 -13.97 -0.86 0.30
C PRO A 71 -12.82 -1.31 1.21
N PRO A 72 -12.91 -2.51 1.85
CA PRO A 72 -11.90 -3.01 2.78
C PRO A 72 -10.48 -3.03 2.21
N ALA A 73 -10.31 -3.44 0.96
CA ALA A 73 -9.01 -3.45 0.29
C ALA A 73 -8.35 -2.06 0.19
N LEU A 74 -9.14 -1.02 -0.07
CA LEU A 74 -8.64 0.36 -0.06
C LEU A 74 -8.26 0.82 1.34
N ARG A 75 -9.05 0.47 2.36
CA ARG A 75 -8.71 0.79 3.75
C ARG A 75 -7.36 0.20 4.14
N VAL A 76 -7.11 -1.06 3.82
CA VAL A 76 -5.81 -1.69 4.06
C VAL A 76 -4.71 -0.94 3.32
N GLN A 77 -4.85 -0.69 2.02
CA GLN A 77 -3.81 0.02 1.26
C GLN A 77 -3.55 1.45 1.79
N ARG A 78 -4.60 2.17 2.20
CA ARG A 78 -4.49 3.49 2.85
C ARG A 78 -3.77 3.41 4.19
N ALA A 79 -4.03 2.37 4.98
CA ALA A 79 -3.34 2.12 6.24
C ALA A 79 -1.84 1.89 6.05
N VAL A 80 -1.43 1.16 4.99
CA VAL A 80 -0.01 0.97 4.64
C VAL A 80 0.68 2.32 4.41
N LEU A 81 0.06 3.18 3.59
CA LEU A 81 0.64 4.49 3.28
C LEU A 81 0.68 5.40 4.51
N ARG A 82 -0.37 5.39 5.33
CA ARG A 82 -0.43 6.12 6.60
C ARG A 82 0.61 5.63 7.61
N GLN A 83 0.84 4.32 7.69
CA GLN A 83 1.89 3.74 8.54
C GLN A 83 3.27 4.22 8.10
N PHE A 84 3.53 4.27 6.79
CA PHE A 84 4.79 4.77 6.26
C PHE A 84 5.03 6.24 6.67
N ASP A 85 3.98 7.06 6.63
CA ASP A 85 4.00 8.47 7.07
C ASP A 85 3.87 8.63 8.60
N HIS A 86 4.05 7.56 9.38
CA HIS A 86 3.94 7.55 10.85
C HIS A 86 2.57 7.97 11.41
N GLN A 87 1.53 8.00 10.58
CA GLN A 87 0.14 8.29 10.97
C GLN A 87 -0.54 7.04 11.55
N PHE A 88 0.07 6.44 12.58
CA PHE A 88 -0.29 5.10 13.04
C PHE A 88 -1.73 4.97 13.55
N GLU A 89 -2.26 5.99 14.23
CA GLU A 89 -3.65 5.96 14.72
C GLU A 89 -4.65 5.92 13.55
N LEU A 90 -4.39 6.72 12.51
CA LEU A 90 -5.23 6.72 11.30
C LEU A 90 -5.10 5.39 10.53
N ALA A 91 -3.91 4.80 10.50
CA ALA A 91 -3.69 3.48 9.91
C ALA A 91 -4.44 2.38 10.67
N LEU A 92 -4.37 2.36 12.01
CA LEU A 92 -5.11 1.40 12.83
C LEU A 92 -6.61 1.58 12.72
N ALA A 93 -7.11 2.81 12.62
CA ALA A 93 -8.53 3.08 12.38
C ALA A 93 -9.01 2.50 11.04
N ASP A 94 -8.21 2.66 9.98
CA ASP A 94 -8.52 2.04 8.67
C ASP A 94 -8.55 0.52 8.74
N VAL A 95 -7.55 -0.09 9.39
CA VAL A 95 -7.46 -1.55 9.54
C VAL A 95 -8.62 -2.09 10.38
N ALA A 96 -8.95 -1.45 11.49
CA ALA A 96 -10.09 -1.83 12.31
C ALA A 96 -11.41 -1.76 11.53
N ALA A 97 -11.59 -0.70 10.74
CA ALA A 97 -12.77 -0.54 9.92
C ALA A 97 -12.80 -1.55 8.75
N ALA A 98 -11.65 -1.96 8.21
CA ALA A 98 -11.58 -3.04 7.23
C ALA A 98 -12.02 -4.38 7.83
N LEU A 99 -11.52 -4.71 9.04
CA LEU A 99 -11.85 -5.93 9.77
C LEU A 99 -13.30 -5.98 10.27
N GLN A 100 -13.92 -4.83 10.53
CA GLN A 100 -15.37 -4.77 10.81
C GLN A 100 -16.22 -5.16 9.60
N ALA A 101 -15.76 -4.84 8.39
CA ALA A 101 -16.48 -5.15 7.16
C ALA A 101 -16.17 -6.56 6.65
N ASP A 102 -14.92 -7.01 6.82
CA ASP A 102 -14.45 -8.35 6.47
C ASP A 102 -13.51 -8.87 7.56
N PRO A 103 -14.03 -9.63 8.54
CA PRO A 103 -13.23 -10.20 9.62
C PRO A 103 -12.19 -11.22 9.17
N GLU A 104 -12.34 -11.80 7.98
CA GLU A 104 -11.44 -12.84 7.44
C GLU A 104 -10.34 -12.23 6.54
N LEU A 105 -10.30 -10.90 6.40
CA LEU A 105 -9.33 -10.20 5.56
C LEU A 105 -7.90 -10.32 6.11
N ALA A 106 -7.19 -11.36 5.67
CA ALA A 106 -5.86 -11.70 6.15
C ALA A 106 -4.84 -10.54 6.04
N SER A 107 -4.93 -9.73 4.97
CA SER A 107 -4.04 -8.57 4.80
C SER A 107 -4.25 -7.50 5.85
N ALA A 108 -5.50 -7.29 6.32
CA ALA A 108 -5.79 -6.34 7.39
C ALA A 108 -5.19 -6.81 8.73
N TRP A 109 -5.31 -8.09 9.07
CA TRP A 109 -4.67 -8.67 10.25
C TRP A 109 -3.14 -8.55 10.22
N ALA A 110 -2.53 -8.89 9.07
CA ALA A 110 -1.08 -8.78 8.88
C ALA A 110 -0.59 -7.33 9.08
N TRP A 111 -1.29 -6.34 8.52
CA TRP A 111 -0.94 -4.94 8.71
C TRP A 111 -1.23 -4.43 10.12
N ARG A 112 -2.27 -4.91 10.79
CA ARG A 112 -2.51 -4.63 12.21
C ARG A 112 -1.32 -5.05 13.05
N ALA A 113 -0.86 -6.30 12.86
CA ALA A 113 0.31 -6.84 13.55
C ALA A 113 1.56 -6.02 13.26
N ALA A 114 1.84 -5.73 11.98
CA ALA A 114 3.01 -4.96 11.56
C ALA A 114 3.04 -3.54 12.17
N ILE A 115 1.90 -2.84 12.20
CA ILE A 115 1.80 -1.52 12.81
C ILE A 115 2.06 -1.59 14.31
N HIS A 116 1.49 -2.58 15.01
CA HIS A 116 1.75 -2.76 16.44
C HIS A 116 3.22 -3.13 16.74
N LEU A 117 3.87 -3.92 15.88
CA LEU A 117 5.30 -4.24 16.01
C LEU A 117 6.17 -2.98 15.91
N VAL A 118 5.93 -2.12 14.92
CA VAL A 118 6.68 -0.85 14.74
C VAL A 118 6.48 0.09 15.94
N ARG A 119 5.32 0.00 16.61
CA ARG A 119 5.01 0.77 17.83
C ARG A 119 5.47 0.11 19.13
N ALA A 120 6.14 -1.05 19.06
CA ALA A 120 6.51 -1.88 20.20
C ALA A 120 5.32 -2.34 21.09
N ASN A 121 4.10 -2.40 20.54
CA ASN A 121 2.91 -2.90 21.21
C ASN A 121 2.78 -4.41 20.99
N TYR A 122 3.70 -5.18 21.54
CA TYR A 122 3.87 -6.61 21.22
C TYR A 122 2.65 -7.48 21.59
N ASP A 123 1.92 -7.14 22.66
CA ASP A 123 0.70 -7.87 23.04
C ASP A 123 -0.41 -7.74 21.98
N GLU A 124 -0.62 -6.54 21.45
CA GLU A 124 -1.60 -6.30 20.39
C GLU A 124 -1.15 -6.92 19.06
N ALA A 125 0.16 -6.91 18.79
CA ALA A 125 0.71 -7.62 17.63
C ALA A 125 0.42 -9.12 17.71
N ARG A 126 0.64 -9.76 18.87
CA ARG A 126 0.34 -11.18 19.10
C ARG A 126 -1.15 -11.49 18.92
N ARG A 127 -2.04 -10.68 19.51
CA ARG A 127 -3.49 -10.87 19.37
C ARG A 127 -3.98 -10.76 17.92
N SER A 128 -3.22 -10.11 17.04
CA SER A 128 -3.57 -10.00 15.62
C SER A 128 -3.28 -11.28 14.83
N CYS A 129 -2.63 -12.27 15.45
CA CYS A 129 -2.25 -13.56 14.84
C CYS A 129 -3.04 -14.76 15.40
N GLU A 130 -3.96 -14.52 16.34
CA GLU A 130 -4.79 -15.52 17.02
C GLU A 130 -6.18 -15.59 16.38
#